data_AF-A0A4Y2F1X3-F1
#
_entry.id   AF-A0A4Y2F1X3-F1
#
_cell.length_a   1.000
_cell.length_b   1.000
_cell.length_c   1.000
_cell.angle_alpha   90.00
_cell.angle_beta   90.00
_cell.angle_gamma   90.00
#
_symmetry.space_group_name_H-M   'P 1'
#
loop_
_entity.id
_entity.type
_entity.pdbx_description
1 polymer ?
#
loop_
_entity_poly.entity_id
_entity_poly.type
_entity_poly.pdbx_seq_one_letter_code
_entity_poly.pdbx_strand_id
1 'polypeptide(L)'
;MDTILYSGKMYAFGKQLKYDDGKFQKLHQICFINDLIFVKVWLNAQTAADAPPVDDLMLWKSLNMYEKYEPGVARADLLTFSRHLWYLTEEAVTFSVFSKKVSDPETKEISASLMKYKPNEKSFPTGLSVFPVLNHATKLHPLVGPKAWLIFHLFKQYGAWLRFRLNQA
;
A
#
# COMPACT_ATOMS: atom_id res chain seq x y z
N MET A 1 -0.69 -6.25 -14.00
CA MET A 1 -1.53 -5.39 -14.89
C MET A 1 -2.17 -6.22 -15.99
N ASP A 2 -1.40 -7.10 -16.64
CA ASP A 2 -1.89 -7.97 -17.72
C ASP A 2 -3.11 -8.79 -17.35
N THR A 3 -3.19 -9.28 -16.11
CA THR A 3 -4.35 -10.05 -15.61
C THR A 3 -5.65 -9.23 -15.56
N ILE A 4 -5.57 -7.93 -15.24
CA ILE A 4 -6.73 -7.03 -15.22
C ILE A 4 -7.21 -6.80 -16.66
N LEU A 5 -6.30 -6.43 -17.56
CA LEU A 5 -6.64 -6.21 -18.96
C LEU A 5 -7.15 -7.50 -19.64
N TYR A 6 -6.56 -8.64 -19.29
CA TYR A 6 -6.93 -9.94 -19.83
C TYR A 6 -8.32 -10.37 -19.36
N SER A 7 -8.64 -10.23 -18.07
CA SER A 7 -10.00 -10.51 -17.56
C SER A 7 -11.05 -9.61 -18.21
N GLY A 8 -10.76 -8.32 -18.39
CA GLY A 8 -11.61 -7.39 -19.12
C GLY A 8 -11.86 -7.81 -20.58
N LYS A 9 -10.80 -8.22 -21.30
CA LYS A 9 -10.92 -8.76 -22.67
C LYS A 9 -11.75 -10.04 -22.70
N MET A 10 -11.48 -10.98 -21.79
CA MET A 10 -12.25 -12.23 -21.69
C MET A 10 -13.73 -11.97 -21.45
N TYR A 11 -14.06 -10.99 -20.61
CA TYR A 11 -15.44 -10.58 -20.36
C TYR A 11 -16.07 -9.96 -21.62
N ALA A 12 -15.39 -8.99 -22.25
CA ALA A 12 -15.89 -8.28 -23.44
C ALA A 12 -16.14 -9.21 -24.64
N PHE A 13 -15.25 -10.18 -24.86
CA PHE A 13 -15.36 -11.15 -25.95
C PHE A 13 -16.04 -12.46 -25.54
N GLY A 14 -16.55 -12.58 -24.30
CA GLY A 14 -17.09 -13.83 -23.77
C GLY A 14 -18.21 -14.42 -24.62
N LYS A 15 -19.02 -13.57 -25.29
CA LYS A 15 -20.11 -14.01 -26.16
C LYS A 15 -19.57 -14.66 -27.44
N GLN A 16 -18.54 -14.07 -28.04
CA GLN A 16 -17.87 -14.62 -29.22
C GLN A 16 -17.14 -15.93 -28.89
N LEU A 17 -16.59 -16.01 -27.68
CA LEU A 17 -15.90 -17.19 -27.15
C LEU A 17 -16.85 -18.26 -26.57
N LYS A 18 -18.17 -18.03 -26.64
CA LYS A 18 -19.22 -18.97 -26.19
C LYS A 18 -19.07 -19.41 -24.73
N TYR A 19 -18.76 -18.48 -23.83
CA TYR A 19 -18.71 -18.77 -22.40
C TYR A 19 -20.10 -19.04 -21.83
N ASP A 20 -20.18 -19.97 -20.87
CA ASP A 20 -21.39 -20.22 -20.10
C ASP A 20 -21.66 -19.09 -19.10
N ASP A 21 -22.89 -19.03 -18.58
CA ASP A 21 -23.34 -18.00 -17.65
C ASP A 21 -22.53 -17.98 -16.35
N GLY A 22 -22.09 -19.15 -15.87
CA GLY A 22 -21.26 -19.26 -14.66
C GLY A 22 -19.88 -18.64 -14.87
N LYS A 23 -19.28 -18.84 -16.05
CA LYS A 23 -18.01 -18.18 -16.42
C LYS A 23 -18.19 -16.68 -16.61
N PHE A 24 -19.29 -16.24 -17.21
CA PHE A 24 -19.62 -14.81 -17.30
C PHE A 24 -19.77 -14.15 -15.95
N GLN A 25 -20.46 -14.78 -15.01
CA GLN A 25 -20.65 -14.26 -13.66
C GLN A 25 -19.32 -14.10 -12.93
N LYS A 26 -18.43 -15.10 -13.01
CA LYS A 26 -17.08 -15.02 -12.41
C LYS A 26 -16.22 -13.92 -13.05
N LEU A 27 -16.24 -13.82 -14.38
CA LEU A 27 -15.52 -12.75 -15.10
C LEU A 27 -16.07 -11.36 -14.74
N HIS A 28 -17.39 -11.23 -14.62
CA HIS A 28 -18.02 -10.00 -14.16
C HIS A 28 -17.53 -9.61 -12.76
N GLN A 29 -17.51 -10.54 -11.81
CA GLN A 29 -17.02 -10.27 -10.44
C GLN A 29 -15.57 -9.78 -10.42
N ILE A 30 -14.69 -10.42 -11.22
CA ILE A 30 -13.28 -10.02 -11.34
C ILE A 30 -13.15 -8.62 -11.98
N CYS A 31 -13.86 -8.37 -13.09
CA CYS A 31 -13.80 -7.06 -13.74
C CYS A 31 -14.34 -5.97 -12.82
N PHE A 32 -15.45 -6.24 -12.14
CA PHE A 32 -16.10 -5.29 -11.24
C PHE A 32 -15.17 -4.85 -10.09
N ILE A 33 -14.52 -5.79 -9.40
CA ILE A 33 -13.60 -5.42 -8.32
C ILE A 33 -12.34 -4.73 -8.85
N ASN A 34 -11.83 -5.16 -10.01
CA ASN A 34 -10.70 -4.51 -10.65
C ASN A 34 -10.98 -3.05 -10.96
N ASP A 35 -12.12 -2.76 -11.60
CA ASP A 35 -12.51 -1.41 -11.98
C ASP A 35 -12.82 -0.54 -10.76
N LEU A 36 -13.49 -1.10 -9.75
CA LEU A 36 -13.91 -0.36 -8.57
C LEU A 36 -12.74 -0.04 -7.62
N ILE A 37 -11.81 -0.98 -7.45
CA ILE A 37 -10.77 -0.91 -6.42
C ILE A 37 -9.38 -0.82 -7.05
N PHE A 38 -8.93 -1.86 -7.75
CA PHE A 38 -7.53 -1.99 -8.16
C PHE A 38 -7.08 -0.92 -9.16
N VAL A 39 -7.90 -0.62 -10.18
CA VAL A 39 -7.59 0.42 -11.18
C VAL A 39 -7.48 1.79 -10.51
N LYS A 40 -8.39 2.10 -9.59
CA LYS A 40 -8.36 3.37 -8.85
C LYS A 40 -7.09 3.49 -8.01
N VAL A 41 -6.74 2.45 -7.26
CA VAL A 41 -5.52 2.44 -6.44
C VAL A 41 -4.29 2.60 -7.34
N TRP A 42 -4.17 1.79 -8.39
CA TRP A 42 -3.04 1.82 -9.32
C TRP A 42 -2.85 3.18 -10.02
N LEU A 43 -3.91 3.82 -10.49
CA LEU A 43 -3.79 5.14 -11.14
C LEU A 43 -3.36 6.25 -10.17
N ASN A 44 -3.55 6.02 -8.86
CA ASN A 44 -3.10 6.92 -7.80
C ASN A 44 -1.70 6.58 -7.28
N ALA A 45 -1.09 5.49 -7.72
CA ALA A 45 0.21 4.95 -7.31
C ALA A 45 1.43 5.57 -8.02
N GLN A 46 1.45 6.88 -8.25
CA GLN A 46 2.40 7.47 -9.21
C GLN A 46 3.84 7.55 -8.71
N THR A 47 4.05 7.53 -7.40
CA THR A 47 5.37 7.68 -6.80
C THR A 47 5.58 6.69 -5.66
N ALA A 48 6.83 6.34 -5.37
CA ALA A 48 7.16 5.47 -4.24
C ALA A 48 6.73 6.08 -2.89
N ALA A 49 6.60 7.41 -2.80
CA ALA A 49 6.10 8.09 -1.62
C ALA A 49 4.59 7.88 -1.41
N ASP A 50 3.83 7.74 -2.50
CA ASP A 50 2.39 7.48 -2.47
C ASP A 50 2.07 6.00 -2.24
N ALA A 51 3.04 5.10 -2.44
CA ALA A 51 2.84 3.66 -2.34
C ALA A 51 2.40 3.16 -0.95
N PRO A 52 3.08 3.51 0.16
CA PRO A 52 2.59 3.13 1.49
C PRO A 52 1.19 3.69 1.84
N PRO A 53 0.93 5.01 1.69
CA PRO A 53 -0.33 5.58 2.15
C PRO A 53 -1.54 5.26 1.27
N VAL A 54 -1.36 5.31 -0.05
CA VAL A 54 -2.46 5.27 -1.02
C VAL A 54 -2.56 3.92 -1.71
N ASP A 55 -1.44 3.25 -1.95
CA ASP A 55 -1.50 2.02 -2.74
C ASP A 55 -1.80 0.82 -1.86
N ASP A 56 -1.12 0.70 -0.73
CA ASP A 56 -1.23 -0.52 0.07
C ASP A 56 -2.26 -0.37 1.19
N LEU A 57 -2.20 0.70 2.00
CA LEU A 57 -3.10 0.83 3.15
C LEU A 57 -4.55 1.13 2.73
N MET A 58 -4.77 1.99 1.73
CA MET A 58 -6.14 2.25 1.24
C MET A 58 -6.71 1.05 0.48
N LEU A 59 -5.89 0.30 -0.28
CA LEU A 59 -6.32 -0.93 -0.93
C LEU A 59 -6.79 -1.95 0.11
N TRP A 60 -5.98 -2.19 1.14
CA TRP A 60 -6.35 -3.08 2.24
C TRP A 60 -7.67 -2.67 2.89
N LYS A 61 -7.84 -1.37 3.21
CA LYS A 61 -9.10 -0.84 3.78
C LYS A 61 -10.29 -1.03 2.82
N SER A 62 -10.09 -0.79 1.53
CA SER A 62 -11.12 -0.92 0.50
C SER A 62 -11.56 -2.38 0.33
N LEU A 63 -10.63 -3.33 0.33
CA LEU A 63 -10.93 -4.76 0.28
C LEU A 63 -11.69 -5.23 1.53
N ASN A 64 -11.29 -4.78 2.73
CA ASN A 64 -12.04 -5.07 3.96
C ASN A 64 -13.47 -4.51 3.92
N MET A 65 -13.65 -3.30 3.39
CA MET A 65 -15.00 -2.74 3.20
C MET A 65 -15.80 -3.50 2.14
N TYR A 66 -15.14 -4.02 1.11
CA TYR A 66 -15.76 -4.78 0.03
C TYR A 66 -16.19 -6.19 0.45
N GLU A 67 -15.54 -6.75 1.47
CA GLU A 67 -15.88 -8.08 2.02
C GLU A 67 -17.36 -8.21 2.40
N LYS A 68 -18.01 -7.12 2.83
CA LYS A 68 -19.45 -7.14 3.15
C LYS A 68 -20.37 -7.39 1.94
N TYR A 69 -19.88 -7.17 0.72
CA TYR A 69 -20.64 -7.36 -0.52
C TYR A 69 -20.30 -8.69 -1.20
N GLU A 70 -19.01 -9.01 -1.31
CA GLU A 70 -18.51 -10.22 -1.96
C GLU A 70 -17.42 -10.89 -1.11
N PRO A 71 -17.81 -11.59 -0.01
CA PRO A 71 -16.85 -12.09 0.98
C PRO A 71 -15.81 -13.05 0.38
N GLY A 72 -16.23 -13.91 -0.56
CA GLY A 72 -15.33 -14.90 -1.18
C GLY A 72 -14.21 -14.25 -2.00
N VAL A 73 -14.56 -13.24 -2.81
CA VAL A 73 -13.61 -12.50 -3.64
C VAL A 73 -12.70 -11.65 -2.76
N ALA A 74 -13.27 -10.85 -1.85
CA ALA A 74 -12.52 -9.98 -0.97
C ALA A 74 -11.51 -10.74 -0.11
N ARG A 75 -11.89 -11.91 0.45
CA ARG A 75 -10.97 -12.74 1.25
C ARG A 75 -9.84 -13.32 0.42
N ALA A 76 -10.12 -13.76 -0.80
CA ALA A 76 -9.08 -14.27 -1.72
C ALA A 76 -8.07 -13.15 -2.07
N ASP A 77 -8.56 -11.94 -2.29
CA ASP A 77 -7.72 -10.77 -2.58
C ASP A 77 -6.93 -10.32 -1.35
N LEU A 78 -7.54 -10.28 -0.16
CA LEU A 78 -6.86 -9.97 1.11
C LEU A 78 -5.76 -10.99 1.43
N LEU A 79 -6.00 -12.29 1.19
CA LEU A 79 -5.01 -13.34 1.34
C LEU A 79 -3.86 -13.19 0.34
N THR A 80 -4.14 -12.75 -0.88
CA THR A 80 -3.10 -12.48 -1.87
C THR A 80 -2.30 -11.24 -1.48
N PHE A 81 -2.99 -10.18 -1.06
CA PHE A 81 -2.41 -8.90 -0.66
C PHE A 81 -1.53 -9.01 0.59
N SER A 82 -1.87 -9.88 1.55
CA SER A 82 -1.04 -10.10 2.76
C SER A 82 0.37 -10.62 2.46
N ARG A 83 0.60 -11.15 1.25
CA ARG A 83 1.91 -11.58 0.74
C ARG A 83 2.69 -10.47 0.03
N HIS A 84 2.10 -9.28 -0.14
CA HIS A 84 2.63 -8.17 -0.94
C HIS A 84 2.72 -6.87 -0.13
N LEU A 85 2.87 -6.93 1.19
CA LEU A 85 2.92 -5.76 2.08
C LEU A 85 4.27 -5.01 2.06
N TRP A 86 5.00 -5.06 0.94
CA TRP A 86 6.35 -4.53 0.82
C TRP A 86 6.43 -3.02 1.03
N TYR A 87 5.39 -2.25 0.66
CA TYR A 87 5.40 -0.81 0.88
C TYR A 87 4.94 -0.40 2.27
N LEU A 88 4.45 -1.34 3.08
CA LEU A 88 4.06 -1.11 4.48
C LEU A 88 5.11 -1.58 5.49
N THR A 89 6.30 -1.95 5.03
CA THR A 89 7.44 -2.22 5.90
C THR A 89 7.96 -0.94 6.56
N GLU A 90 8.72 -1.08 7.65
CA GLU A 90 9.30 0.07 8.38
C GLU A 90 10.14 0.98 7.47
N GLU A 91 10.91 0.37 6.57
CA GLU A 91 11.79 1.05 5.62
C GLU A 91 10.98 1.86 4.60
N ALA A 92 9.94 1.25 4.03
CA ALA A 92 9.16 1.83 2.95
C ALA A 92 8.14 2.86 3.43
N VAL A 93 7.46 2.60 4.57
CA VAL A 93 6.42 3.49 5.09
C VAL A 93 6.94 4.89 5.38
N THR A 94 8.23 5.03 5.66
CA THR A 94 8.86 6.31 5.91
C THR A 94 8.84 7.24 4.70
N PHE A 95 8.78 6.72 3.47
CA PHE A 95 8.65 7.55 2.27
C PHE A 95 7.34 8.33 2.20
N SER A 96 6.32 7.91 2.95
CA SER A 96 5.04 8.61 3.10
C SER A 96 5.21 10.06 3.55
N VAL A 97 6.29 10.40 4.28
CA VAL A 97 6.57 11.79 4.67
C VAL A 97 6.74 12.72 3.48
N PHE A 98 7.07 12.19 2.30
CA PHE A 98 7.25 12.94 1.06
C PHE A 98 5.99 13.01 0.20
N SER A 99 4.95 12.21 0.52
CA SER A 99 3.70 12.19 -0.24
C SER A 99 2.88 13.44 0.03
N LYS A 100 2.25 13.97 -1.02
CA LYS A 100 1.22 15.03 -0.91
C LYS A 100 -0.17 14.48 -0.57
N LYS A 101 -0.32 13.15 -0.54
CA LYS A 101 -1.60 12.46 -0.28
C LYS A 101 -1.74 12.06 1.19
N VAL A 102 -0.68 12.20 1.97
CA VAL A 102 -0.69 12.05 3.43
C VAL A 102 -1.03 13.40 4.04
N SER A 103 -1.97 13.43 4.98
CA SER A 103 -2.36 14.66 5.65
C SER A 103 -1.20 15.23 6.48
N ASP A 104 -1.17 16.54 6.70
CA ASP A 104 -0.14 17.17 7.52
C ASP A 104 -0.08 16.60 8.95
N PRO A 105 -1.20 16.31 9.64
CA PRO A 105 -1.17 15.65 10.94
C PRO A 105 -0.50 14.27 10.90
N GLU A 106 -0.84 13.41 9.95
CA GLU A 106 -0.24 12.08 9.84
C GLU A 106 1.25 12.18 9.43
N THR A 107 1.60 13.13 8.56
CA THR A 107 3.00 13.41 8.19
C THR A 107 3.83 13.82 9.41
N LYS A 108 3.26 14.65 10.30
CA LYS A 108 3.89 15.02 11.57
C LYS A 108 4.02 13.82 12.51
N GLU A 109 3.01 12.96 12.61
CA GLU A 109 3.07 11.73 13.41
C GLU A 109 4.15 10.76 12.89
N ILE A 110 4.24 10.54 11.57
CA ILE A 110 5.29 9.71 10.94
C ILE A 110 6.67 10.31 11.22
N SER A 111 6.82 11.62 11.06
CA SER A 111 8.08 12.33 11.31
C SER A 111 8.49 12.24 12.79
N ALA A 112 7.54 12.38 13.71
CA ALA A 112 7.77 12.23 15.13
C ALA A 112 8.13 10.79 15.51
N SER A 113 7.48 9.78 14.91
CA SER A 113 7.86 8.37 15.07
C SER A 113 9.28 8.11 14.58
N LEU A 114 9.67 8.66 13.43
CA LEU A 114 11.01 8.50 12.87
C LEU A 114 12.09 9.09 13.80
N MET A 115 11.82 10.23 14.44
CA MET A 115 12.71 10.90 15.39
C MET A 115 12.94 10.14 16.71
N LYS A 116 12.08 9.17 17.05
CA LYS A 116 12.30 8.29 18.21
C LYS A 116 13.53 7.39 18.01
N TYR A 117 13.89 7.13 16.76
CA TYR A 117 15.03 6.28 16.38
C TYR A 117 16.23 7.12 15.98
N LYS A 118 17.44 6.60 16.20
CA LYS A 118 18.68 7.34 15.94
C LYS A 118 19.08 7.21 14.46
N PRO A 119 19.28 8.32 13.72
CA PRO A 119 19.70 8.28 12.31
C PRO A 119 21.16 7.79 12.12
N ASN A 120 21.97 7.84 13.18
CA ASN A 120 23.42 7.57 13.14
C ASN A 120 23.78 6.29 13.91
N GLU A 121 22.91 5.27 13.90
CA GLU A 121 23.31 3.98 14.45
C GLU A 121 24.52 3.43 13.69
N LYS A 122 25.45 2.82 14.43
CA LYS A 122 26.69 2.23 13.86
C LYS A 122 26.37 1.16 12.81
N SER A 123 25.20 0.54 12.94
CA SER A 123 24.67 -0.47 12.03
C SER A 123 23.16 -0.50 12.17
N PHE A 124 22.45 -0.51 11.06
CA PHE A 124 21.02 -0.83 11.04
C PHE A 124 20.82 -2.33 10.81
N PRO A 125 19.74 -2.93 11.32
CA PRO A 125 19.44 -4.34 11.07
C PRO A 125 19.32 -4.61 9.56
N THR A 126 20.31 -5.29 8.99
CA THR A 126 20.32 -5.70 7.58
C THR A 126 19.77 -7.12 7.49
N GLY A 127 18.59 -7.28 6.89
CA GLY A 127 17.90 -8.56 6.75
C GLY A 127 16.51 -8.37 6.17
N LEU A 128 15.80 -9.47 5.89
CA LEU A 128 14.46 -9.42 5.32
C LEU A 128 13.55 -8.49 6.14
N SER A 129 12.82 -7.62 5.45
CA SER A 129 11.79 -6.79 6.07
C SER A 129 10.67 -7.67 6.58
N VAL A 130 10.12 -7.32 7.74
CA VAL A 130 8.99 -8.03 8.34
C VAL A 130 7.72 -7.33 7.89
N PHE A 131 6.75 -8.10 7.39
CA PHE A 131 5.46 -7.52 7.02
C PHE A 131 4.62 -7.21 8.26
N PRO A 132 3.96 -6.03 8.30
CA PRO A 132 3.13 -5.67 9.44
C PRO A 132 1.84 -6.49 9.46
N VAL A 133 1.29 -6.67 10.65
CA VAL A 133 -0.08 -7.16 10.83
C VAL A 133 -1.02 -5.96 10.77
N LEU A 134 -1.88 -5.92 9.76
CA LEU A 134 -2.84 -4.83 9.56
C LEU A 134 -4.16 -5.10 10.26
N ASN A 135 -4.80 -4.04 10.76
CA ASN A 135 -6.14 -4.04 11.33
C ASN A 135 -6.87 -2.72 10.98
N HIS A 136 -8.17 -2.62 11.30
CA HIS A 136 -8.98 -1.47 10.91
C HIS A 136 -8.51 -0.13 11.50
N ALA A 137 -7.80 -0.15 12.63
CA ALA A 137 -7.21 1.03 13.27
C ALA A 137 -5.81 1.37 12.75
N THR A 138 -5.27 0.59 11.81
CA THR A 138 -3.91 0.80 11.31
C THR A 138 -3.79 2.13 10.58
N LYS A 139 -2.84 2.92 11.07
CA LYS A 139 -2.33 4.17 10.50
C LYS A 139 -0.89 3.94 10.01
N LEU A 140 -0.24 4.95 9.44
CA LEU A 140 1.11 4.81 8.88
C LEU A 140 2.18 5.02 9.94
N HIS A 141 2.01 6.02 10.81
CA HIS A 141 3.00 6.32 11.85
C HIS A 141 3.33 5.16 12.83
N PRO A 142 2.43 4.20 13.15
CA PRO A 142 2.77 3.05 13.98
C PRO A 142 3.62 2.00 13.26
N LEU A 143 3.67 2.05 11.92
CA LEU A 143 4.47 1.12 11.11
C LEU A 143 5.93 1.58 11.00
N VAL A 144 6.26 2.79 11.47
CA VAL A 144 7.63 3.30 11.51
C VAL A 144 8.37 2.62 12.67
N GLY A 145 9.42 1.88 12.36
CA GLY A 145 10.25 1.19 13.35
C GLY A 145 11.76 1.43 13.17
N PRO A 146 12.61 0.67 13.88
CA PRO A 146 14.06 0.88 13.86
C PRO A 146 14.71 0.84 12.48
N LYS A 147 14.16 0.07 11.52
CA LYS A 147 14.73 -0.03 10.17
C LYS A 147 14.37 1.17 9.27
N ALA A 148 13.48 2.07 9.71
CA ALA A 148 13.05 3.24 8.96
C ALA A 148 14.20 4.14 8.47
N TRP A 149 15.31 4.18 9.21
CA TRP A 149 16.49 4.97 8.85
C TRP A 149 17.44 4.29 7.85
N LEU A 150 17.27 2.99 7.56
CA LEU A 150 18.21 2.20 6.75
C LEU A 150 18.49 2.86 5.40
N ILE A 151 17.45 3.23 4.66
CA ILE A 151 17.60 3.82 3.32
C ILE A 151 18.29 5.19 3.37
N PHE A 152 17.96 6.02 4.35
CA PHE A 152 18.59 7.33 4.53
C PHE A 152 20.06 7.19 4.95
N HIS A 153 20.37 6.21 5.80
CA HIS A 153 21.74 5.90 6.17
C HIS A 153 22.57 5.47 4.95
N LEU A 154 22.03 4.61 4.08
CA LEU A 154 22.68 4.20 2.83
C LEU A 154 22.95 5.40 1.90
N PHE A 155 22.04 6.37 1.87
CA PHE A 155 22.22 7.63 1.13
C PHE A 155 23.00 8.72 1.88
N LYS A 156 23.53 8.42 3.07
CA LYS A 156 24.25 9.37 3.94
C LYS A 156 23.42 10.63 4.26
N GLN A 157 22.13 10.46 4.48
CA GLN A 157 21.18 11.49 4.89
C GLN A 157 20.77 11.29 6.34
N TYR A 158 20.97 12.30 7.19
CA TYR A 158 20.81 12.19 8.65
C TYR A 158 19.75 13.13 9.24
N GLY A 159 18.68 13.38 8.48
CA GLY A 159 17.46 13.99 9.03
C GLY A 159 17.42 15.52 9.07
N ALA A 160 18.39 16.23 8.48
CA ALA A 160 18.30 17.70 8.36
C ALA A 160 17.00 18.15 7.64
N TRP A 161 16.60 17.37 6.64
CA TRP A 161 15.36 17.56 5.88
C TRP A 161 14.08 17.36 6.72
N LEU A 162 14.13 16.59 7.80
CA LEU A 162 12.97 16.24 8.62
C LEU A 162 12.50 17.41 9.49
N ARG A 163 13.43 18.30 9.89
CA ARG A 163 13.12 19.51 10.66
C ARG A 163 12.17 20.45 9.90
N PHE A 164 12.30 20.51 8.58
CA PHE A 164 11.40 21.31 7.75
C PHE A 164 9.96 20.76 7.75
N ARG A 165 9.78 19.45 7.90
CA ARG A 165 8.45 18.81 7.93
C ARG A 165 7.72 18.97 9.26
N LEU A 166 8.44 19.02 10.37
CA LEU A 166 7.84 19.26 11.68
C LEU A 166 7.39 20.72 11.87
N ASN A 167 8.07 21.66 11.19
CA ASN A 167 7.88 23.10 11.40
C ASN A 167 6.97 23.79 10.38
N GLN A 168 6.47 23.09 9.35
CA GLN A 168 5.44 23.64 8.47
C GLN A 168 4.08 23.57 9.17
N ALA A 169 3.51 24.74 9.46
CA ALA A 169 2.21 24.97 10.08
C ALA A 169 1.37 25.84 9.15
#